data_AF-A0A847DIU3-F1
#
_entry.id   AF-A0A847DIU3-F1
#
_cell.length_a   1.000
_cell.length_b   1.000
_cell.length_c   1.000
_cell.angle_alpha   90.00
_cell.angle_beta   90.00
_cell.angle_gamma   90.00
#
_symmetry.space_group_name_H-M   'P 1'
#
loop_
_entity.id
_entity.type
_entity.pdbx_description
1 polymer ?
#
loop_
_entity_poly.entity_id
_entity_poly.type
_entity_poly.pdbx_seq_one_letter_code
_entity_poly.pdbx_strand_id
1 'polypeptide(L)'
;MYFEKPDRLFSIFLSLAFLFLLVLFSSEVSAREITLTWEPNSEPDLSHYIVYWGVGPGAYTSNSGNIGLKTEYKINIPDGDETYFFAVTAVDTSGLESDFSNEVNTSSVVFSLKSGWNLISIPDISANISIQEAFGPIMSSIINISAYENGAWRVYPYNPQYGTLSIIKPWQGLWLNMRNSETISFIPKTYNSVYLVKGWNLVRFTLPLSQDIRNATSSIYRNIISIWTYQEGKWMVYDPLNPYLSDLQTLEPGPGYWINVKKACLWTH
;
A
#
# COMPACT_ATOMS: atom_id res chain seq x y z
N MET A 1 -41.44 57.41 -21.26
CA MET A 1 -40.13 56.90 -20.79
C MET A 1 -39.67 55.91 -21.85
N TYR A 2 -38.84 56.35 -22.80
CA TYR A 2 -38.34 55.50 -23.89
C TYR A 2 -37.18 54.66 -23.33
N PHE A 3 -37.31 53.33 -23.36
CA PHE A 3 -36.19 52.43 -23.12
C PHE A 3 -35.43 52.29 -24.44
N GLU A 4 -34.21 52.84 -24.51
CA GLU A 4 -33.29 52.60 -25.61
C GLU A 4 -32.93 51.11 -25.66
N LYS A 5 -32.94 50.53 -26.87
CA LYS A 5 -32.47 49.16 -27.11
C LYS A 5 -30.95 49.13 -26.85
N PRO A 6 -30.41 48.14 -26.13
CA PRO A 6 -28.99 48.06 -25.87
C PRO A 6 -28.18 47.96 -27.18
N ASP A 7 -27.10 48.72 -27.24
CA ASP A 7 -26.21 48.79 -28.41
C ASP A 7 -25.66 47.42 -28.79
N ARG A 8 -25.65 47.10 -30.10
CA ARG A 8 -25.11 45.84 -30.62
C ARG A 8 -23.66 45.57 -30.18
N LEU A 9 -22.89 46.63 -29.93
CA LEU A 9 -21.52 46.54 -29.41
C LEU A 9 -21.47 46.03 -27.96
N PHE A 10 -22.47 46.36 -27.12
CA PHE A 10 -22.58 45.89 -25.75
C PHE A 10 -22.89 44.38 -25.68
N SER A 11 -23.75 43.88 -26.58
CA SER A 11 -24.05 42.43 -26.68
C SER A 11 -22.87 41.60 -27.19
N ILE A 12 -22.03 42.15 -28.09
CA ILE A 12 -20.82 41.46 -28.58
C ILE A 12 -19.74 41.42 -27.49
N PHE A 13 -19.58 42.50 -26.71
CA PHE A 13 -18.67 42.53 -25.57
C PHE A 13 -19.08 41.54 -24.47
N LEU A 14 -20.37 41.44 -24.15
CA LEU A 14 -20.90 40.48 -23.18
C LEU A 14 -20.72 39.02 -23.65
N SER A 15 -20.90 38.78 -24.96
CA SER A 15 -20.68 37.47 -25.60
C SER A 15 -19.21 37.03 -25.60
N LEU A 16 -18.27 37.95 -25.87
CA LEU A 16 -16.83 37.65 -25.84
C LEU A 16 -16.33 37.46 -24.40
N ALA A 17 -16.85 38.24 -23.44
CA ALA A 17 -16.56 38.03 -22.02
C ALA A 17 -17.09 36.67 -21.51
N PHE A 18 -18.25 36.22 -21.99
CA PHE A 18 -18.80 34.90 -21.66
C PHE A 18 -18.03 33.74 -22.30
N LEU A 19 -17.56 33.91 -23.55
CA LEU A 19 -16.68 32.94 -24.20
C LEU A 19 -15.30 32.87 -23.54
N PHE A 20 -14.78 33.99 -23.02
CA PHE A 20 -13.53 34.05 -22.26
C PHE A 20 -13.67 33.45 -20.85
N LEU A 21 -14.86 33.57 -20.22
CA LEU A 21 -15.16 32.97 -18.92
C LEU A 21 -15.34 31.44 -18.99
N LEU A 22 -15.80 30.91 -20.14
CA LEU A 22 -15.94 29.46 -20.38
C LEU A 22 -14.59 28.73 -20.59
N VAL A 23 -13.51 29.45 -20.92
CA VAL A 23 -12.17 28.88 -21.12
C VAL A 23 -11.36 28.81 -19.82
N LEU A 24 -11.85 29.35 -18.70
CA LEU A 24 -11.10 29.46 -17.44
C LEU A 24 -11.30 28.30 -16.45
N PHE A 25 -11.98 27.21 -16.84
CA PHE A 25 -12.15 26.02 -16.00
C PHE A 25 -11.62 24.75 -16.69
N SER A 26 -10.44 24.80 -17.31
CA SER A 26 -9.69 23.57 -17.54
C SER A 26 -9.05 23.14 -16.22
N SER A 27 -9.73 22.30 -15.45
CA SER A 27 -9.04 21.53 -14.41
C SER A 27 -8.05 20.61 -15.10
N GLU A 28 -6.74 20.79 -14.84
CA GLU A 28 -5.77 19.78 -15.24
C GLU A 28 -6.10 18.50 -14.48
N VAL A 29 -6.64 17.50 -15.18
CA VAL A 29 -6.69 16.14 -14.67
C VAL A 29 -5.27 15.62 -14.76
N SER A 30 -4.54 15.74 -13.65
CA SER A 30 -3.31 15.00 -13.47
C SER A 30 -3.64 13.51 -13.36
N ALA A 31 -2.77 12.65 -13.87
CA ALA A 31 -2.95 11.20 -13.85
C ALA A 31 -1.66 10.55 -13.35
N ARG A 32 -1.82 9.50 -12.55
CA ARG A 32 -0.71 8.63 -12.13
C ARG A 32 -0.69 7.36 -12.96
N GLU A 33 0.52 6.94 -13.31
CA GLU A 33 0.77 5.67 -14.00
C GLU A 33 0.89 4.54 -12.96
N ILE A 34 0.08 3.50 -13.13
CA ILE A 34 0.12 2.25 -12.37
C ILE A 34 0.58 1.14 -13.30
N THR A 35 1.57 0.35 -12.88
CA THR A 35 2.00 -0.84 -13.60
C THR A 35 1.40 -2.08 -12.94
N LEU A 36 0.54 -2.80 -13.66
CA LEU A 36 0.00 -4.09 -13.24
C LEU A 36 0.82 -5.23 -13.87
N THR A 37 1.21 -6.21 -13.07
CA THR A 37 1.90 -7.43 -13.51
C THR A 37 1.19 -8.68 -13.00
N TRP A 38 1.28 -9.78 -13.74
CA TRP A 38 0.68 -11.08 -13.37
C TRP A 38 1.53 -12.26 -13.84
N GLU A 39 1.24 -13.43 -13.29
CA GLU A 39 1.89 -14.68 -13.71
C GLU A 39 1.28 -15.18 -15.03
N PRO A 40 2.10 -15.64 -15.99
CA PRO A 40 1.61 -16.12 -17.27
C PRO A 40 0.83 -17.44 -17.15
N ASN A 41 -0.26 -17.53 -17.89
CA ASN A 41 -0.94 -18.77 -18.25
C ASN A 41 -0.03 -19.67 -19.11
N SER A 42 -0.25 -20.99 -19.04
CA SER A 42 0.58 -22.03 -19.67
C SER A 42 -0.15 -22.82 -20.75
N GLU A 43 -1.44 -22.56 -20.90
CA GLU A 43 -2.33 -23.16 -21.86
C GLU A 43 -1.86 -22.85 -23.29
N PRO A 44 -1.72 -23.87 -24.17
CA PRO A 44 -1.13 -23.69 -25.50
C PRO A 44 -2.01 -22.90 -26.46
N ASP A 45 -3.30 -22.77 -26.14
CA ASP A 45 -4.32 -22.06 -26.90
C ASP A 45 -4.59 -20.65 -26.37
N LEU A 46 -3.76 -20.12 -25.48
CA LEU A 46 -3.82 -18.74 -25.02
C LEU A 46 -3.57 -17.75 -26.18
N SER A 47 -4.52 -16.84 -26.41
CA SER A 47 -4.41 -15.79 -27.43
C SER A 47 -3.87 -14.48 -26.86
N HIS A 48 -4.52 -13.95 -25.82
CA HIS A 48 -4.18 -12.65 -25.24
C HIS A 48 -4.78 -12.45 -23.84
N TYR A 49 -4.36 -11.38 -23.18
CA TYR A 49 -4.97 -10.90 -21.94
C TYR A 49 -5.82 -9.65 -22.18
N ILE A 50 -6.77 -9.43 -21.28
CA ILE A 50 -7.50 -8.16 -21.13
C ILE A 50 -7.39 -7.72 -19.67
N VAL A 51 -6.95 -6.48 -19.45
CA VAL A 51 -6.85 -5.86 -18.12
C VAL A 51 -8.07 -4.99 -17.91
N TYR A 52 -8.71 -5.12 -16.75
CA TYR A 52 -9.92 -4.42 -16.36
C TYR A 52 -9.66 -3.53 -15.14
N TRP A 53 -10.29 -2.35 -15.09
CA TRP A 53 -10.25 -1.49 -13.91
C TRP A 53 -11.51 -0.65 -13.70
N GLY A 54 -11.76 -0.28 -12.45
CA GLY A 54 -12.89 0.56 -12.05
C GLY A 54 -12.81 0.98 -10.58
N VAL A 55 -13.76 1.79 -10.11
CA VAL A 55 -13.75 2.32 -8.73
C VAL A 55 -14.59 1.51 -7.73
N GLY A 56 -15.20 0.40 -8.19
CA GLY A 56 -15.95 -0.52 -7.33
C GLY A 56 -15.38 -1.94 -7.41
N PRO A 57 -15.40 -2.70 -6.30
CA PRO A 57 -14.95 -4.09 -6.30
C PRO A 57 -15.83 -4.93 -7.23
N GLY A 58 -15.21 -5.65 -8.16
CA GLY A 58 -15.89 -6.39 -9.22
C GLY A 58 -16.66 -5.54 -10.23
N ALA A 59 -16.54 -4.21 -10.17
CA ALA A 59 -17.25 -3.26 -11.04
C ALA A 59 -16.24 -2.50 -11.90
N TYR A 60 -15.81 -3.13 -12.99
CA TYR A 60 -14.84 -2.55 -13.92
C TYR A 60 -15.52 -1.71 -14.99
N THR A 61 -15.17 -0.43 -15.04
CA THR A 61 -15.73 0.54 -16.00
C THR A 61 -14.81 0.79 -17.20
N SER A 62 -13.62 0.19 -17.20
CA SER A 62 -12.60 0.39 -18.22
C SER A 62 -11.81 -0.91 -18.45
N ASN A 63 -11.27 -1.07 -19.67
CA ASN A 63 -10.40 -2.18 -20.02
C ASN A 63 -9.33 -1.80 -21.05
N SER A 64 -8.27 -2.60 -21.13
CA SER A 64 -7.13 -2.39 -22.03
C SER A 64 -7.40 -2.81 -23.47
N GLY A 65 -8.49 -3.56 -23.72
CA GLY A 65 -8.62 -4.43 -24.87
C GLY A 65 -7.52 -5.49 -24.92
N ASN A 66 -7.30 -6.05 -26.11
CA ASN A 66 -6.27 -7.05 -26.36
C ASN A 66 -4.86 -6.44 -26.25
N ILE A 67 -4.07 -6.93 -25.29
CA ILE A 67 -2.67 -6.53 -25.08
C ILE A 67 -1.65 -7.59 -25.49
N GLY A 68 -2.11 -8.66 -26.14
CA GLY A 68 -1.33 -9.84 -26.49
C GLY A 68 -0.94 -10.66 -25.26
N LEU A 69 0.20 -11.34 -25.36
CA LEU A 69 0.75 -12.23 -24.32
C LEU A 69 1.68 -11.51 -23.32
N LYS A 70 1.63 -10.18 -23.27
CA LYS A 70 2.38 -9.42 -22.25
C LYS A 70 1.82 -9.75 -20.87
N THR A 71 2.69 -9.83 -19.88
CA THR A 71 2.32 -10.01 -18.45
C THR A 71 2.49 -8.73 -17.64
N GLU A 72 2.48 -7.59 -18.32
CA GLU A 72 2.59 -6.25 -17.77
C GLU A 72 1.69 -5.29 -18.55
N TYR A 73 0.99 -4.40 -17.85
CA TYR A 73 0.23 -3.31 -18.44
C TYR A 73 0.31 -2.03 -17.61
N LYS A 74 0.48 -0.89 -18.29
CA LYS A 74 0.55 0.44 -17.69
C LYS A 74 -0.78 1.15 -17.84
N ILE A 75 -1.34 1.58 -16.72
CA ILE A 75 -2.68 2.16 -16.59
C ILE A 75 -2.51 3.59 -16.09
N ASN A 76 -3.03 4.55 -16.85
CA ASN A 76 -3.13 5.93 -16.39
C ASN A 76 -4.49 6.11 -15.72
N ILE A 77 -4.49 6.28 -14.40
CA ILE A 77 -5.70 6.59 -13.64
C ILE A 77 -5.67 8.07 -13.22
N PRO A 78 -6.82 8.75 -13.16
CA PRO A 78 -6.91 10.09 -12.58
C PRO A 78 -6.23 10.15 -11.21
N ASP A 79 -5.50 11.23 -10.95
CA ASP A 79 -4.97 11.52 -9.63
C ASP A 79 -6.12 11.83 -8.66
N GLY A 80 -5.99 11.32 -7.44
CA GLY A 80 -6.97 11.47 -6.37
C GLY A 80 -6.90 10.34 -5.37
N ASP A 81 -7.75 10.43 -4.35
CA ASP A 81 -7.83 9.45 -3.26
C ASP A 81 -8.74 8.26 -3.60
N GLU A 82 -9.23 8.19 -4.84
CA GLU A 82 -10.08 7.11 -5.32
C GLU A 82 -9.34 5.78 -5.36
N THR A 83 -10.02 4.74 -4.89
CA THR A 83 -9.52 3.37 -4.93
C THR A 83 -9.96 2.74 -6.24
N TYR A 84 -9.01 2.42 -7.10
CA TYR A 84 -9.23 1.64 -8.31
C TYR A 84 -8.98 0.17 -8.04
N PHE A 85 -9.84 -0.69 -8.54
CA PHE A 85 -9.74 -2.15 -8.53
C PHE A 85 -9.33 -2.64 -9.90
N PHE A 86 -8.54 -3.70 -9.96
CA PHE A 86 -7.99 -4.27 -11.19
C PHE A 86 -8.09 -5.79 -11.19
N ALA A 87 -8.40 -6.34 -12.36
CA ALA A 87 -8.35 -7.77 -12.63
C ALA A 87 -7.90 -8.03 -14.06
N VAL A 88 -7.44 -9.25 -14.32
CA VAL A 88 -7.03 -9.70 -15.65
C VAL A 88 -7.82 -10.94 -16.04
N THR A 89 -8.19 -11.04 -17.31
CA THR A 89 -8.71 -12.27 -17.90
C THR A 89 -7.77 -12.76 -19.00
N ALA A 90 -7.82 -14.06 -19.25
CA ALA A 90 -7.17 -14.71 -20.38
C ALA A 90 -8.22 -15.01 -21.44
N VAL A 91 -7.86 -14.79 -22.71
CA VAL A 91 -8.70 -15.11 -23.87
C VAL A 91 -7.97 -16.14 -24.71
N ASP A 92 -8.66 -17.23 -25.07
CA ASP A 92 -8.11 -18.29 -25.91
C ASP A 92 -8.19 -17.96 -27.41
N THR A 93 -7.64 -18.83 -28.25
CA THR A 93 -7.67 -18.70 -29.72
C THR A 93 -9.07 -18.87 -30.33
N SER A 94 -10.04 -19.38 -29.57
CA SER A 94 -11.46 -19.47 -29.94
C SER A 94 -12.26 -18.21 -29.55
N GLY A 95 -11.64 -17.27 -28.82
CA GLY A 95 -12.27 -16.06 -28.31
C GLY A 95 -13.05 -16.27 -27.00
N LEU A 96 -12.87 -17.40 -26.31
CA LEU A 96 -13.42 -17.64 -24.98
C LEU A 96 -12.56 -16.93 -23.94
N GLU A 97 -13.22 -16.09 -23.13
CA GLU A 97 -12.62 -15.36 -22.02
C GLU A 97 -12.80 -16.14 -20.71
N SER A 98 -11.74 -16.20 -19.90
CA SER A 98 -11.73 -16.85 -18.59
C SER A 98 -12.55 -16.07 -17.55
N ASP A 99 -12.73 -16.68 -16.38
CA ASP A 99 -13.07 -15.92 -15.17
C ASP A 99 -11.96 -14.89 -14.87
N PHE A 100 -12.32 -13.84 -14.11
CA PHE A 100 -11.36 -12.85 -13.62
C PHE A 100 -10.32 -13.48 -12.69
N SER A 101 -9.10 -12.94 -12.73
CA SER A 101 -8.06 -13.18 -11.72
C SER A 101 -8.53 -12.76 -10.32
N ASN A 102 -7.71 -13.00 -9.30
CA ASN A 102 -7.86 -12.27 -8.05
C ASN A 102 -7.78 -10.76 -8.32
N GLU A 103 -8.59 -9.99 -7.59
CA GLU A 103 -8.63 -8.55 -7.70
C GLU A 103 -7.52 -7.90 -6.85
N VAL A 104 -6.94 -6.81 -7.35
CA VAL A 104 -6.01 -5.93 -6.62
C VAL A 104 -6.53 -4.49 -6.67
N ASN A 105 -6.09 -3.59 -5.79
CA ASN A 105 -6.58 -2.21 -5.80
C ASN A 105 -5.54 -1.15 -5.41
N THR A 106 -5.80 0.14 -5.69
CA THR A 106 -4.91 1.27 -5.37
C THR A 106 -5.13 1.88 -3.99
N SER A 107 -5.88 1.24 -3.08
CA SER A 107 -5.94 1.73 -1.70
C SER A 107 -4.49 1.83 -1.24
N SER A 108 -4.04 3.02 -0.87
CA SER A 108 -2.68 3.19 -0.37
C SER A 108 -2.74 3.51 1.12
N VAL A 109 -1.93 2.82 1.90
CA VAL A 109 -1.73 3.17 3.30
C VAL A 109 -0.73 4.31 3.32
N VAL A 110 -1.20 5.47 3.76
CA VAL A 110 -0.36 6.67 3.92
C VAL A 110 0.26 6.67 5.31
N PHE A 111 1.58 6.67 5.35
CA PHE A 111 2.36 6.80 6.57
C PHE A 111 2.79 8.25 6.75
N SER A 112 2.36 8.85 7.87
CA SER A 112 2.86 10.14 8.32
C SER A 112 4.07 9.95 9.23
N LEU A 113 5.27 9.93 8.64
CA LEU A 113 6.52 9.76 9.36
C LEU A 113 6.92 11.09 10.01
N LYS A 114 7.12 11.08 11.32
CA LYS A 114 7.56 12.27 12.08
C LYS A 114 9.09 12.33 12.11
N SER A 115 9.67 13.53 12.24
CA SER A 115 11.09 13.65 12.59
C SER A 115 11.40 12.83 13.86
N GLY A 116 12.54 12.15 13.86
CA GLY A 116 12.91 11.17 14.88
C GLY A 116 12.46 9.74 14.54
N TRP A 117 12.30 8.91 15.57
CA TRP A 117 12.05 7.48 15.40
C TRP A 117 10.58 7.15 15.11
N ASN A 118 10.37 6.37 14.06
CA ASN A 118 9.08 5.83 13.64
C ASN A 118 9.19 4.31 13.54
N LEU A 119 8.20 3.59 14.06
CA LEU A 119 8.08 2.15 13.92
C LEU A 119 6.97 1.85 12.91
N ILE A 120 7.36 1.37 11.73
CA ILE A 120 6.42 1.09 10.65
C ILE A 120 6.58 -0.34 10.17
N SER A 121 5.66 -0.76 9.32
CA SER A 121 5.81 -1.92 8.46
C SER A 121 5.32 -1.57 7.07
N ILE A 122 5.88 -2.20 6.03
CA ILE A 122 5.48 -1.89 4.65
C ILE A 122 4.41 -2.89 4.20
N PRO A 123 3.22 -2.42 3.79
CA PRO A 123 2.11 -3.29 3.42
C PRO A 123 2.21 -3.84 1.99
N ASP A 124 3.02 -3.28 1.09
CA ASP A 124 3.13 -3.63 -0.36
C ASP A 124 4.09 -4.78 -0.69
N ILE A 125 4.70 -5.42 0.32
CA ILE A 125 5.78 -6.35 0.05
C ILE A 125 5.23 -7.77 -0.11
N SER A 126 5.07 -8.23 -1.37
CA SER A 126 4.79 -9.64 -1.70
C SER A 126 6.06 -10.49 -1.88
N ALA A 127 7.21 -9.84 -2.12
CA ALA A 127 8.53 -10.44 -2.25
C ALA A 127 9.59 -9.45 -1.76
N ASN A 128 10.82 -9.89 -1.49
CA ASN A 128 11.87 -8.99 -0.97
C ASN A 128 12.08 -7.78 -1.90
N ILE A 129 12.04 -6.57 -1.35
CA ILE A 129 12.29 -5.33 -2.10
C ILE A 129 13.56 -4.63 -1.62
N SER A 130 14.14 -3.77 -2.46
CA SER A 130 15.30 -2.97 -2.08
C SER A 130 14.92 -1.75 -1.24
N ILE A 131 15.86 -1.21 -0.46
CA ILE A 131 15.66 0.03 0.30
C ILE A 131 15.33 1.22 -0.62
N GLN A 132 15.97 1.28 -1.80
CA GLN A 132 15.75 2.35 -2.77
C GLN A 132 14.35 2.29 -3.40
N GLU A 133 13.85 1.09 -3.69
CA GLU A 133 12.50 0.86 -4.19
C GLU A 133 11.46 1.25 -3.15
N ALA A 134 11.68 0.88 -1.88
CA ALA A 134 10.77 1.18 -0.79
C ALA A 134 10.72 2.68 -0.41
N PHE A 135 11.86 3.35 -0.35
CA PHE A 135 11.99 4.66 0.29
C PHE A 135 12.68 5.72 -0.57
N GLY A 136 12.91 5.44 -1.86
CA GLY A 136 13.57 6.34 -2.80
C GLY A 136 13.06 7.79 -2.75
N PRO A 137 11.73 8.04 -2.76
CA PRO A 137 11.17 9.38 -2.71
C PRO A 137 11.53 10.20 -1.45
N ILE A 138 11.77 9.54 -0.31
CA ILE A 138 12.03 10.20 0.98
C ILE A 138 13.45 9.96 1.50
N MET A 139 14.35 9.40 0.69
CA MET A 139 15.66 8.93 1.14
C MET A 139 16.52 10.05 1.74
N SER A 140 16.40 11.28 1.23
CA SER A 140 17.10 12.47 1.75
C SER A 140 16.64 12.89 3.15
N SER A 141 15.41 12.55 3.52
CA SER A 141 14.80 12.81 4.83
C SER A 141 15.04 11.66 5.83
N ILE A 142 15.67 10.55 5.42
CA ILE A 142 16.01 9.43 6.30
C ILE A 142 17.45 9.58 6.84
N ILE A 143 17.65 9.28 8.12
CA ILE A 143 18.97 9.17 8.77
C ILE A 143 19.45 7.71 8.71
N ASN A 144 18.61 6.78 9.16
CA ASN A 144 18.85 5.35 9.03
C ASN A 144 17.55 4.55 9.09
N ILE A 145 17.62 3.32 8.58
CA ILE A 145 16.57 2.32 8.62
C ILE A 145 17.12 1.08 9.30
N SER A 146 16.42 0.57 10.30
CA SER A 146 16.84 -0.60 11.06
C SER A 146 15.76 -1.69 11.04
N ALA A 147 16.17 -2.92 10.76
CA ALA A 147 15.33 -4.10 10.86
C ALA A 147 15.92 -5.08 11.87
N TYR A 148 15.07 -5.92 12.46
CA TYR A 148 15.50 -7.00 13.35
C TYR A 148 15.26 -8.34 12.68
N GLU A 149 16.31 -9.15 12.55
CA GLU A 149 16.22 -10.47 11.93
C GLU A 149 17.15 -11.45 12.62
N ASN A 150 16.63 -12.65 12.91
CA ASN A 150 17.41 -13.77 13.46
C ASN A 150 18.22 -13.39 14.71
N GLY A 151 17.62 -12.60 15.60
CA GLY A 151 18.27 -12.20 16.85
C GLY A 151 19.20 -10.99 16.75
N ALA A 152 19.39 -10.42 15.56
CA ALA A 152 20.33 -9.32 15.33
C ALA A 152 19.68 -8.13 14.60
N TRP A 153 20.17 -6.94 14.92
CA TRP A 153 19.86 -5.73 14.16
C TRP A 153 20.59 -5.72 12.82
N ARG A 154 19.96 -5.13 11.80
CA ARG A 154 20.53 -4.83 10.48
C ARG A 154 20.17 -3.39 10.13
N VAL A 155 21.14 -2.61 9.63
CA VAL A 155 20.95 -1.15 9.44
C VAL A 155 21.33 -0.69 8.04
N TYR A 156 20.57 0.27 7.51
CA TYR A 156 20.89 1.04 6.31
C TYR A 156 21.06 2.52 6.68
N PRO A 157 22.13 3.21 6.25
CA PRO A 157 23.31 2.67 5.58
C PRO A 157 24.13 1.74 6.50
N TYR A 158 25.14 1.06 5.95
CA TYR A 158 25.98 0.10 6.69
C TYR A 158 26.49 0.65 8.02
N ASN A 159 26.37 -0.18 9.06
CA ASN A 159 26.94 0.10 10.37
C ASN A 159 27.87 -1.05 10.79
N PRO A 160 29.12 -0.78 11.23
CA PRO A 160 30.06 -1.83 11.65
C PRO A 160 29.56 -2.73 12.80
N GLN A 161 28.72 -2.21 13.69
CA GLN A 161 28.19 -2.93 14.84
C GLN A 161 27.00 -3.83 14.47
N TYR A 162 26.18 -3.42 13.51
CA TYR A 162 24.90 -4.06 13.19
C TYR A 162 24.86 -4.68 11.79
N GLY A 163 25.90 -4.48 10.97
CA GLY A 163 25.91 -4.88 9.56
C GLY A 163 24.92 -4.11 8.71
N THR A 164 24.72 -4.59 7.48
CA THR A 164 23.89 -3.91 6.46
C THR A 164 22.49 -4.51 6.38
N LEU A 165 21.48 -3.65 6.28
CA LEU A 165 20.17 -3.95 5.74
C LEU A 165 20.14 -3.57 4.25
N SER A 166 20.08 -4.57 3.36
CA SER A 166 20.07 -4.32 1.90
C SER A 166 18.71 -4.57 1.26
N ILE A 167 17.91 -5.45 1.87
CA ILE A 167 16.59 -5.86 1.39
C ILE A 167 15.59 -5.83 2.55
N ILE A 168 14.34 -5.52 2.23
CA ILE A 168 13.21 -5.58 3.16
C ILE A 168 12.37 -6.79 2.77
N LYS A 169 12.09 -7.65 3.74
CA LYS A 169 11.29 -8.87 3.56
C LYS A 169 9.80 -8.59 3.82
N PRO A 170 8.90 -9.37 3.19
CA PRO A 170 7.45 -9.19 3.31
C PRO A 170 6.91 -9.03 4.73
N TRP A 171 7.53 -9.68 5.71
CA TRP A 171 7.05 -9.73 7.09
C TRP A 171 7.74 -8.76 8.04
N GLN A 172 8.75 -7.99 7.62
CA GLN A 172 9.55 -7.20 8.53
C GLN A 172 8.86 -5.90 8.97
N GLY A 173 8.89 -5.63 10.27
CA GLY A 173 8.76 -4.27 10.79
C GLY A 173 10.11 -3.54 10.72
N LEU A 174 10.05 -2.22 10.66
CA LEU A 174 11.19 -1.34 10.45
C LEU A 174 11.16 -0.16 11.42
N TRP A 175 12.33 0.18 11.91
CA TRP A 175 12.58 1.46 12.57
C TRP A 175 13.18 2.43 11.58
N LEU A 176 12.53 3.59 11.40
CA LEU A 176 13.05 4.69 10.60
C LEU A 176 13.40 5.85 11.51
N ASN A 177 14.66 6.27 11.50
CA ASN A 177 15.04 7.54 12.10
C ASN A 177 15.00 8.61 11.01
N MET A 178 14.04 9.53 11.12
CA MET A 178 13.79 10.58 10.15
C MET A 178 14.49 11.87 10.56
N ARG A 179 15.16 12.53 9.61
CA ARG A 179 15.67 13.89 9.76
C ARG A 179 14.51 14.89 9.76
N ASN A 180 13.64 14.79 8.77
CA ASN A 180 12.46 15.64 8.60
C ASN A 180 11.19 14.77 8.58
N SER A 181 10.06 15.34 9.01
CA SER A 181 8.78 14.68 8.84
C SER A 181 8.41 14.61 7.37
N GLU A 182 7.88 13.47 6.91
CA GLU A 182 7.49 13.21 5.52
C GLU A 182 6.25 12.31 5.49
N THR A 183 5.61 12.25 4.33
CA THR A 183 4.58 11.24 4.04
C THR A 183 5.06 10.26 2.99
N ILE A 184 4.73 8.98 3.17
CA ILE A 184 4.95 7.95 2.14
C ILE A 184 3.73 7.05 2.05
N SER A 185 3.35 6.66 0.83
CA SER A 185 2.20 5.81 0.56
C SER A 185 2.64 4.45 0.01
N PHE A 186 2.00 3.38 0.46
CA PHE A 186 2.24 2.02 -0.04
C PHE A 186 0.92 1.34 -0.40
N ILE A 187 0.88 0.56 -1.48
CA ILE A 187 -0.33 -0.18 -1.89
C ILE A 187 -0.31 -1.54 -1.16
N PRO A 188 -1.26 -1.90 -0.29
CA PRO A 188 -1.23 -3.16 0.42
C PRO A 188 -1.28 -4.37 -0.50
N LYS A 189 -0.36 -5.32 -0.28
CA LYS A 189 -0.45 -6.69 -0.79
C LYS A 189 -0.72 -7.66 0.36
N THR A 190 -1.75 -8.46 0.19
CA THR A 190 -2.17 -9.46 1.16
C THR A 190 -1.13 -10.58 1.24
N TYR A 191 -0.76 -10.93 2.46
CA TYR A 191 0.08 -12.09 2.74
C TYR A 191 -0.52 -12.82 3.93
N ASN A 192 -0.84 -14.11 3.74
CA ASN A 192 -1.75 -14.80 4.67
C ASN A 192 -1.02 -15.44 5.86
N SER A 193 0.32 -15.36 5.91
CA SER A 193 1.07 -15.98 7.01
C SER A 193 2.42 -15.33 7.30
N VAL A 194 2.82 -15.26 8.57
CA VAL A 194 4.14 -14.81 9.00
C VAL A 194 4.81 -15.90 9.84
N TYR A 195 6.04 -16.30 9.50
CA TYR A 195 6.79 -17.24 10.33
C TYR A 195 7.53 -16.51 11.45
N LEU A 196 7.24 -16.87 12.71
CA LEU A 196 7.85 -16.30 13.91
C LEU A 196 8.88 -17.28 14.47
N VAL A 197 10.07 -16.77 14.83
CA VAL A 197 11.08 -17.53 15.58
C VAL A 197 10.85 -17.39 17.08
N LYS A 198 11.39 -18.32 17.88
CA LYS A 198 11.35 -18.20 19.34
C LYS A 198 11.98 -16.87 19.80
N GLY A 199 11.32 -16.17 20.71
CA GLY A 199 11.76 -14.87 21.20
C GLY A 199 11.13 -13.72 20.42
N TRP A 200 11.87 -12.62 20.27
CA TRP A 200 11.41 -11.38 19.67
C TRP A 200 11.39 -11.43 18.15
N ASN A 201 10.27 -11.01 17.58
CA ASN A 201 10.07 -10.84 16.14
C ASN A 201 9.54 -9.42 15.90
N LEU A 202 10.14 -8.68 14.98
CA LEU A 202 9.62 -7.39 14.56
C LEU A 202 8.89 -7.58 13.23
N VAL A 203 7.55 -7.55 13.28
CA VAL A 203 6.69 -7.98 12.19
C VAL A 203 5.59 -6.98 11.86
N ARG A 204 4.95 -7.18 10.70
CA ARG A 204 3.73 -6.47 10.29
C ARG A 204 2.47 -7.24 10.67
N PHE A 205 1.35 -6.53 10.78
CA PHE A 205 0.02 -7.12 10.68
C PHE A 205 -0.41 -7.14 9.21
N THR A 206 -0.92 -8.27 8.70
CA THR A 206 -1.08 -8.47 7.25
C THR A 206 -2.49 -8.27 6.71
N LEU A 207 -3.50 -8.18 7.59
CA LEU A 207 -4.89 -7.99 7.18
C LEU A 207 -5.20 -6.51 6.89
N PRO A 208 -6.11 -6.23 5.92
CA PRO A 208 -6.39 -4.87 5.47
C PRO A 208 -7.23 -4.04 6.44
N LEU A 209 -7.78 -4.65 7.49
CA LEU A 209 -8.65 -4.00 8.46
C LEU A 209 -8.16 -4.24 9.88
N SER A 210 -8.33 -3.24 10.74
CA SER A 210 -8.09 -3.34 12.19
C SER A 210 -8.83 -4.54 12.77
N GLN A 211 -8.15 -5.31 13.62
CA GLN A 211 -8.73 -6.46 14.32
C GLN A 211 -8.37 -6.48 15.79
N ASP A 212 -9.30 -6.97 16.60
CA ASP A 212 -9.01 -7.37 17.99
C ASP A 212 -7.84 -8.35 18.03
N ILE A 213 -6.91 -8.14 18.97
CA ILE A 213 -5.70 -8.96 19.08
C ILE A 213 -6.00 -10.44 19.23
N ARG A 214 -7.05 -10.85 19.97
CA ARG A 214 -7.37 -12.28 20.15
C ARG A 214 -7.78 -12.91 18.83
N ASN A 215 -8.52 -12.19 18.00
CA ASN A 215 -8.92 -12.66 16.68
C ASN A 215 -7.71 -12.69 15.74
N ALA A 216 -7.00 -11.56 15.66
CA ALA A 216 -5.84 -11.35 14.81
C ALA A 216 -4.71 -12.36 15.07
N THR A 217 -4.58 -12.84 16.31
CA THR A 217 -3.51 -13.75 16.74
C THR A 217 -4.02 -15.13 17.10
N SER A 218 -5.25 -15.49 16.74
CA SER A 218 -5.90 -16.75 17.13
C SER A 218 -5.05 -18.00 16.88
N SER A 219 -4.33 -18.07 15.75
CA SER A 219 -3.42 -19.17 15.37
C SER A 219 -2.18 -19.30 16.26
N ILE A 220 -1.75 -18.21 16.91
CA ILE A 220 -0.53 -18.16 17.75
C ILE A 220 -0.81 -17.74 19.20
N TYR A 221 -2.06 -17.50 19.58
CA TYR A 221 -2.43 -16.84 20.84
C TYR A 221 -1.78 -17.47 22.07
N ARG A 222 -1.75 -18.81 22.14
CA ARG A 222 -1.15 -19.56 23.26
C ARG A 222 0.38 -19.44 23.33
N ASN A 223 1.02 -19.13 22.22
CA ASN A 223 2.48 -19.00 22.10
C ASN A 223 2.96 -17.57 22.39
N ILE A 224 2.08 -16.56 22.40
CA ILE A 224 2.46 -15.17 22.67
C ILE A 224 2.88 -15.00 24.13
N ILE A 225 3.95 -14.25 24.34
CA ILE A 225 4.41 -13.74 25.64
C ILE A 225 3.94 -12.29 25.79
N SER A 226 4.17 -11.45 24.78
CA SER A 226 3.72 -10.06 24.75
C SER A 226 3.76 -9.52 23.32
N ILE A 227 2.91 -8.54 23.02
CA ILE A 227 2.97 -7.76 21.77
C ILE A 227 3.21 -6.31 22.12
N TRP A 228 4.09 -5.63 21.38
CA TRP A 228 4.37 -4.22 21.59
C TRP A 228 4.32 -3.46 20.27
N THR A 229 3.93 -2.19 20.33
CA THR A 229 4.08 -1.25 19.23
C THR A 229 4.49 0.12 19.78
N TYR A 230 4.99 0.97 18.90
CA TYR A 230 5.36 2.34 19.21
C TYR A 230 4.66 3.28 18.24
N GLN A 231 3.71 4.05 18.77
CA GLN A 231 2.91 4.99 17.99
C GLN A 231 2.80 6.30 18.77
N GLU A 232 2.76 7.42 18.06
CA GLU A 232 2.54 8.76 18.65
C GLU A 232 3.51 9.10 19.80
N GLY A 233 4.75 8.60 19.73
CA GLY A 233 5.76 8.88 20.76
C GLY A 233 5.67 7.99 22.01
N LYS A 234 4.78 6.99 22.03
CA LYS A 234 4.53 6.13 23.20
C LYS A 234 4.62 4.64 22.84
N TRP A 235 5.18 3.86 23.75
CA TRP A 235 5.10 2.40 23.73
C TRP A 235 3.74 1.92 24.25
N MET A 236 3.12 1.01 23.50
CA MET A 236 1.90 0.29 23.90
C MET A 236 2.18 -1.21 23.92
N VAL A 237 1.51 -1.92 24.82
CA VAL A 237 1.73 -3.34 25.09
C VAL A 237 0.41 -4.11 25.24
N TYR A 238 0.41 -5.33 24.71
CA TYR A 238 -0.54 -6.38 25.02
C TYR A 238 0.15 -7.50 25.79
N ASP A 239 -0.33 -7.73 27.02
CA ASP A 239 0.01 -8.88 27.85
C ASP A 239 -1.17 -9.87 27.85
N PRO A 240 -1.03 -11.06 27.22
CA PRO A 240 -2.08 -12.08 27.21
C PRO A 240 -2.51 -12.56 28.61
N LEU A 241 -1.66 -12.40 29.64
CA LEU A 241 -1.99 -12.76 31.02
C LEU A 241 -2.82 -11.67 31.71
N ASN A 242 -2.70 -10.41 31.27
CA ASN A 242 -3.41 -9.26 31.82
C ASN A 242 -4.06 -8.42 30.71
N PRO A 243 -4.96 -8.99 29.89
CA PRO A 243 -5.45 -8.34 28.68
C PRO A 243 -6.25 -7.06 28.96
N TYR A 244 -6.93 -6.98 30.11
CA TYR A 244 -7.71 -5.80 30.50
C TYR A 244 -6.86 -4.63 31.01
N LEU A 245 -5.59 -4.88 31.36
CA LEU A 245 -4.64 -3.85 31.78
C LEU A 245 -3.71 -3.42 30.64
N SER A 246 -3.85 -4.05 29.48
CA SER A 246 -3.08 -3.75 28.28
C SER A 246 -3.60 -2.49 27.60
N ASP A 247 -2.70 -1.64 27.11
CA ASP A 247 -3.06 -0.42 26.36
C ASP A 247 -3.03 -0.60 24.84
N LEU A 248 -2.54 -1.75 24.35
CA LEU A 248 -2.72 -2.21 22.97
C LEU A 248 -3.83 -3.27 22.91
N GLN A 249 -4.92 -3.00 22.20
CA GLN A 249 -6.09 -3.91 22.11
C GLN A 249 -6.36 -4.42 20.67
N THR A 250 -5.95 -3.64 19.68
CA THR A 250 -6.13 -3.96 18.25
C THR A 250 -4.80 -4.04 17.52
N LEU A 251 -4.75 -4.84 16.46
CA LEU A 251 -3.72 -4.79 15.43
C LEU A 251 -4.30 -4.12 14.19
N GLU A 252 -3.55 -3.21 13.61
CA GLU A 252 -3.98 -2.37 12.50
C GLU A 252 -2.97 -2.47 11.36
N PRO A 253 -3.40 -2.34 10.10
CA PRO A 253 -2.48 -2.23 8.99
C PRO A 253 -1.62 -0.96 9.15
N GLY A 254 -0.31 -1.10 9.00
CA GLY A 254 0.64 0.01 9.00
C GLY A 254 1.71 -0.09 10.09
N PRO A 255 1.37 -0.01 11.39
CA PRO A 255 2.37 -0.05 12.46
C PRO A 255 3.25 -1.31 12.45
N GLY A 256 4.48 -1.17 12.91
CA GLY A 256 5.32 -2.33 13.24
C GLY A 256 4.97 -2.90 14.61
N TYR A 257 4.99 -4.22 14.74
CA TYR A 257 4.68 -4.93 15.98
C TYR A 257 5.85 -5.82 16.41
N TRP A 258 6.27 -5.67 17.65
CA TRP A 258 7.16 -6.62 18.31
C TRP A 258 6.33 -7.73 18.93
N ILE A 259 6.45 -8.96 18.43
CA ILE A 259 5.79 -10.13 18.97
C ILE A 259 6.83 -11.05 19.59
N ASN A 260 6.73 -11.25 20.91
CA ASN A 260 7.56 -12.21 21.63
C ASN A 260 6.82 -13.54 21.74
N VAL A 261 7.41 -14.63 21.26
CA VAL A 261 6.79 -15.97 21.29
C VAL A 261 7.63 -17.00 22.03
N LYS A 262 6.95 -17.91 22.74
CA LYS A 262 7.56 -19.00 23.54
C LYS A 262 8.33 -20.00 22.70
N LYS A 263 7.89 -20.22 21.46
CA LYS A 263 8.46 -21.15 20.47
C LYS A 263 8.19 -20.65 19.05
N ALA A 264 8.99 -21.11 18.10
CA ALA A 264 8.75 -20.82 16.69
C ALA A 264 7.35 -21.31 16.27
N CYS A 265 6.63 -20.51 15.50
CA CYS A 265 5.27 -20.80 15.06
C CYS A 265 4.93 -20.03 13.78
N LEU A 266 3.97 -20.56 13.04
CA LEU A 266 3.39 -19.88 11.88
C LEU A 266 2.17 -19.09 12.35
N TRP A 267 2.22 -17.77 12.18
CA TRP A 267 1.10 -16.87 12.39
C TRP A 267 0.29 -16.80 11.12
N THR A 268 -0.89 -17.41 11.11
CA THR A 268 -1.84 -17.36 9.99
C THR A 268 -3.03 -16.49 10.35
N HIS A 269 -3.51 -15.74 9.37
CA HIS A 269 -4.63 -14.81 9.47
C HIS A 269 -5.88 -15.34 8.77
#